data_AF-A0A368BKQ6-F1
#
_entry.id   AF-A0A368BKQ6-F1
#
_cell.length_a   1.000
_cell.length_b   1.000
_cell.length_c   1.000
_cell.angle_alpha   90.00
_cell.angle_beta   90.00
_cell.angle_gamma   90.00
#
_symmetry.space_group_name_H-M   'P 1'
#
loop_
_entity.id
_entity.type
_entity.pdbx_description
1 polymer ?
#
loop_
_entity_poly.entity_id
_entity_poly.type
_entity_poly.pdbx_seq_one_letter_code
_entity_poly.pdbx_strand_id
1 'polypeptide(L)'
;MVKLNSTTAILSDLDGVILDLNYDMKFWQSWLPEHVANQTNQSIEETQAEIQAEINKQRGTLNFYNLNYWDDFLNVDCMQIIKEKEEKCSYLEGSHEALQRLSALKNPKHILTNGDPRVQEYKAQS
;
A
#
# COMPACT_ATOMS: atom_id res chain seq x y z
N MET A 1 27.37 9.34 11.57
CA MET A 1 26.67 9.36 10.27
C MET A 1 27.60 8.71 9.24
N VAL A 2 27.17 7.66 8.55
CA VAL A 2 28.01 6.94 7.58
C VAL A 2 28.18 7.81 6.33
N LYS A 3 29.41 7.93 5.81
CA LYS A 3 29.65 8.63 4.53
C LYS A 3 29.15 7.75 3.39
N LEU A 4 28.17 8.25 2.64
CA LEU A 4 27.79 7.66 1.36
C LEU A 4 28.97 7.81 0.39
N ASN A 5 29.45 6.71 -0.17
CA ASN A 5 30.38 6.72 -1.29
C ASN A 5 29.64 6.32 -2.57
N SER A 6 30.28 6.36 -3.74
CA SER A 6 29.61 6.07 -5.01
C SER A 6 29.13 4.61 -5.18
N THR A 7 29.53 3.70 -4.29
CA THR A 7 29.14 2.28 -4.32
C THR A 7 28.04 1.92 -3.32
N THR A 8 27.65 2.85 -2.43
CA THR A 8 26.57 2.59 -1.47
C THR A 8 25.21 2.60 -2.19
N ALA A 9 24.47 1.50 -2.12
CA ALA A 9 23.09 1.48 -2.62
C ALA A 9 22.15 2.22 -1.65
N ILE A 10 21.19 2.96 -2.20
CA ILE A 10 20.11 3.61 -1.47
C ILE A 10 18.86 2.76 -1.70
N LEU A 11 18.37 2.14 -0.63
CA LEU A 11 17.15 1.35 -0.64
C LEU A 11 16.08 2.16 0.10
N SER A 12 15.01 2.50 -0.60
CA SER A 12 13.90 3.25 -0.03
C SER A 12 12.65 2.39 0.05
N ASP A 13 12.04 2.37 1.22
CA ASP A 13 10.66 1.91 1.36
C ASP A 13 9.70 2.93 0.71
N LEU A 14 8.44 2.52 0.51
CA LEU A 14 7.47 3.26 -0.30
C LEU A 14 6.31 3.79 0.54
N ASP A 15 5.43 2.92 1.05
CA ASP A 15 4.21 3.32 1.75
C ASP A 15 4.53 3.80 3.18
N GLY A 16 4.19 5.05 3.49
CA GLY A 16 4.55 5.70 4.76
C GLY A 16 5.99 6.25 4.82
N VAL A 17 6.75 6.15 3.73
CA VAL A 17 8.12 6.71 3.61
C VAL A 17 8.22 7.69 2.44
N ILE A 18 7.81 7.25 1.25
CA ILE A 18 7.72 8.09 0.04
C ILE A 18 6.27 8.50 -0.22
N LEU A 19 5.33 7.57 -0.07
CA LEU A 19 3.92 7.78 -0.34
C LEU A 19 3.14 7.93 0.97
N ASP A 20 2.07 8.73 0.94
CA ASP A 20 1.20 8.89 2.09
C ASP A 20 0.43 7.59 2.36
N LEU A 21 0.73 6.98 3.51
CA LEU A 21 0.13 5.73 3.99
C LEU A 21 -1.40 5.83 4.16
N ASN A 22 -1.95 7.04 4.31
CA ASN A 22 -3.39 7.24 4.43
C ASN A 22 -4.16 6.71 3.22
N TYR A 23 -3.53 6.63 2.05
CA TYR A 23 -4.15 6.03 0.86
C TYR A 23 -4.50 4.55 1.11
N ASP A 24 -3.52 3.74 1.53
CA ASP A 24 -3.74 2.32 1.83
C ASP A 24 -4.64 2.15 3.04
N MET A 25 -4.53 3.02 4.05
CA MET A 25 -5.42 2.98 5.21
C MET A 25 -6.89 3.15 4.82
N LYS A 26 -7.22 4.06 3.88
CA LYS A 26 -8.58 4.23 3.38
C LYS A 26 -9.12 2.95 2.72
N PHE A 27 -8.30 2.27 1.94
CA PHE A 27 -8.68 0.98 1.34
C PHE A 27 -9.06 -0.04 2.43
N TRP A 28 -8.16 -0.26 3.40
CA TRP A 28 -8.37 -1.27 4.44
C TRP A 28 -9.48 -0.93 5.44
N GLN A 29 -9.66 0.35 5.79
CA GLN A 29 -10.58 0.76 6.87
C GLN A 29 -11.98 1.13 6.38
N SER A 30 -12.12 1.54 5.12
CA SER A 30 -13.38 2.03 4.56
C SER A 30 -13.74 1.30 3.27
N TRP A 31 -12.94 1.39 2.20
CA TRP A 31 -13.39 0.98 0.88
C TRP A 31 -13.65 -0.53 0.76
N LEU A 32 -12.74 -1.35 1.28
CA LEU A 32 -12.88 -2.80 1.27
C LEU A 32 -14.03 -3.26 2.18
N PRO A 33 -14.12 -2.85 3.46
CA PRO A 33 -15.26 -3.20 4.31
C PRO A 33 -16.62 -2.74 3.76
N GLU A 34 -16.72 -1.53 3.20
CA GLU A 34 -17.96 -1.03 2.58
C GLU A 34 -18.38 -1.90 1.40
N HIS A 35 -17.44 -2.28 0.53
CA HIS A 35 -17.72 -3.13 -0.62
C HIS A 35 -18.20 -4.52 -0.18
N VAL A 36 -17.49 -5.15 0.76
CA VAL A 36 -17.83 -6.49 1.26
C VAL A 36 -19.18 -6.48 1.96
N ALA A 37 -19.45 -5.51 2.83
CA ALA A 37 -20.74 -5.41 3.54
C ALA A 37 -21.93 -5.31 2.56
N ASN A 38 -21.77 -4.52 1.50
CA ASN A 38 -22.77 -4.39 0.44
C ASN A 38 -22.96 -5.71 -0.34
N GLN A 39 -21.86 -6.41 -0.66
CA GLN A 39 -21.90 -7.69 -1.38
C GLN A 39 -22.58 -8.81 -0.57
N THR A 40 -22.31 -8.89 0.73
CA THR A 40 -22.79 -9.97 1.61
C THR A 40 -24.09 -9.62 2.34
N ASN A 41 -24.55 -8.37 2.21
CA ASN A 41 -25.72 -7.83 2.91
C ASN A 41 -25.59 -7.94 4.45
N GLN A 42 -24.35 -7.80 4.95
CA GLN A 42 -23.99 -7.72 6.36
C GLN A 42 -23.85 -6.25 6.81
N SER A 43 -23.79 -6.01 8.12
CA SER A 43 -23.45 -4.67 8.61
C SER A 43 -21.99 -4.32 8.30
N ILE A 44 -21.71 -3.02 8.16
CA ILE A 44 -20.34 -2.52 7.98
C ILE A 44 -19.51 -2.87 9.22
N GLU A 45 -20.10 -2.76 10.41
CA GLU A 45 -19.43 -3.04 11.68
C GLU A 45 -18.99 -4.52 11.79
N GLU A 46 -19.86 -5.47 11.44
CA GLU A 46 -19.52 -6.90 11.42
C GLU A 46 -18.41 -7.19 10.41
N THR A 47 -18.52 -6.61 9.21
CA THR A 47 -17.55 -6.78 8.14
C THR A 47 -16.18 -6.22 8.52
N GLN A 48 -16.13 -5.02 9.12
CA GLN A 48 -14.91 -4.43 9.65
C GLN A 48 -14.28 -5.31 10.74
N ALA A 49 -15.08 -5.88 11.63
CA ALA A 49 -14.59 -6.76 12.68
C ALA A 49 -13.96 -8.05 12.11
N GLU A 50 -14.59 -8.65 11.11
CA GLU A 50 -14.07 -9.84 10.41
C GLU A 50 -12.74 -9.57 9.71
N ILE A 51 -12.70 -8.53 8.87
CA ILE A 51 -11.47 -8.13 8.15
C ILE A 51 -10.36 -7.78 9.15
N GLN A 52 -10.68 -7.05 10.22
CA GLN A 52 -9.70 -6.68 11.23
C GLN A 52 -9.15 -7.89 12.00
N ALA A 53 -10.00 -8.90 12.26
CA ALA A 53 -9.56 -10.15 12.86
C ALA A 53 -8.59 -10.91 11.94
N GLU A 54 -8.86 -10.95 10.64
CA GLU A 54 -7.96 -11.60 9.68
C GLU A 54 -6.65 -10.82 9.49
N ILE A 55 -6.73 -9.48 9.43
CA ILE A 55 -5.54 -8.61 9.43
C ILE A 55 -4.63 -8.95 10.61
N ASN A 56 -5.19 -9.13 11.80
CA ASN A 56 -4.42 -9.42 13.00
C ASN A 56 -3.74 -10.80 12.95
N LYS A 57 -4.37 -11.80 12.31
CA LYS A 57 -3.76 -13.12 12.11
C LYS A 57 -2.63 -13.08 11.08
N GLN A 58 -2.81 -12.35 9.98
CA GLN A 58 -1.85 -12.32 8.88
C GLN A 58 -0.72 -11.30 9.11
N ARG A 59 -0.85 -10.39 10.09
CA ARG A 59 0.14 -9.34 10.37
C ARG A 59 1.55 -9.91 10.49
N GLY A 60 2.48 -9.35 9.72
CA GLY A 60 3.88 -9.78 9.68
C GLY A 60 4.17 -10.99 8.78
N THR A 61 3.16 -11.54 8.11
CA THR A 61 3.31 -12.57 7.08
C THR A 61 3.25 -11.96 5.68
N LEU A 62 3.65 -12.70 4.64
CA LEU A 62 3.51 -12.26 3.24
C LEU A 62 2.04 -12.14 2.80
N ASN A 63 1.13 -12.91 3.40
CA ASN A 63 -0.30 -12.84 3.07
C ASN A 63 -0.90 -11.47 3.37
N PHE A 64 -0.41 -10.79 4.41
CA PHE A 64 -0.86 -9.43 4.74
C PHE A 64 -0.71 -8.47 3.55
N TYR A 65 0.35 -8.63 2.74
CA TYR A 65 0.64 -7.76 1.62
C TYR A 65 0.15 -8.28 0.26
N ASN A 66 -0.30 -9.53 0.18
CA ASN A 66 -0.68 -10.19 -1.06
C ASN A 66 -2.17 -10.03 -1.32
N LEU A 67 -2.56 -9.21 -2.29
CA LEU A 67 -3.98 -9.00 -2.58
C LEU A 67 -4.67 -10.27 -3.09
N ASN A 68 -3.97 -11.24 -3.70
CA ASN A 68 -4.62 -12.50 -4.12
C ASN A 68 -5.17 -13.26 -2.91
N TYR A 69 -4.47 -13.21 -1.77
CA TYR A 69 -4.96 -13.82 -0.54
C TYR A 69 -6.27 -13.17 -0.08
N TRP A 70 -6.39 -11.85 -0.21
CA TRP A 70 -7.58 -11.10 0.18
C TRP A 70 -8.73 -11.24 -0.83
N ASP A 71 -8.40 -11.27 -2.12
CA ASP A 71 -9.32 -11.60 -3.21
C ASP A 71 -9.98 -12.95 -2.94
N ASP A 72 -9.20 -13.98 -2.60
CA ASP A 72 -9.68 -15.32 -2.26
C ASP A 72 -10.46 -15.37 -0.93
N PHE A 73 -9.95 -14.70 0.11
CA PHE A 73 -10.56 -14.74 1.46
C PHE A 73 -11.95 -14.08 1.50
N LEU A 74 -12.10 -12.94 0.82
CA LEU A 74 -13.34 -12.15 0.83
C LEU A 74 -14.20 -12.38 -0.41
N ASN A 75 -13.70 -13.14 -1.39
CA ASN A 75 -14.33 -13.35 -2.69
C ASN A 75 -14.67 -12.00 -3.38
N VAL A 76 -13.64 -11.17 -3.58
CA VAL A 76 -13.71 -9.83 -4.19
C VAL A 76 -12.56 -9.62 -5.19
N ASP A 77 -12.61 -8.54 -5.97
CA ASP A 77 -11.46 -8.00 -6.70
C ASP A 77 -10.99 -6.71 -6.02
N CYS A 78 -9.93 -6.80 -5.21
CA CYS A 78 -9.38 -5.65 -4.49
C CYS A 78 -8.93 -4.54 -5.44
N MET A 79 -8.39 -4.88 -6.62
CA MET A 79 -7.93 -3.89 -7.59
C MET A 79 -9.10 -3.16 -8.26
N GLN A 80 -10.23 -3.83 -8.48
CA GLN A 80 -11.45 -3.18 -8.92
C GLN A 80 -11.90 -2.14 -7.90
N ILE A 81 -11.98 -2.51 -6.61
CA ILE A 81 -12.39 -1.61 -5.52
C ILE A 81 -11.49 -0.37 -5.46
N ILE A 82 -10.17 -0.54 -5.54
CA ILE A 82 -9.20 0.56 -5.54
C ILE A 82 -9.43 1.50 -6.73
N LYS A 83 -9.64 0.95 -7.93
CA LYS A 83 -9.82 1.73 -9.16
C LYS A 83 -11.14 2.49 -9.19
N GLU A 84 -12.22 1.92 -8.66
CA GLU A 84 -13.55 2.54 -8.63
C GLU A 84 -13.61 3.84 -7.81
N LYS A 85 -12.70 4.01 -6.84
CA LYS A 85 -12.64 5.23 -6.04
C LYS A 85 -12.04 6.41 -6.82
N GLU A 86 -11.31 6.15 -7.91
CA GLU A 86 -10.60 7.15 -8.73
C GLU A 86 -9.62 8.06 -7.95
N GLU A 87 -9.37 7.75 -6.68
CA GLU A 87 -8.44 8.47 -5.83
C GLU A 87 -7.00 8.08 -6.14
N LYS A 88 -6.11 9.07 -6.15
CA LYS A 88 -4.67 8.89 -6.34
C LYS A 88 -3.92 9.03 -5.02
N CYS A 89 -2.85 8.25 -4.89
CA CYS A 89 -1.92 8.38 -3.78
C CYS A 89 -1.06 9.64 -3.95
N SER A 90 -0.71 10.28 -2.84
CA SER A 90 0.13 11.47 -2.81
C SER A 90 1.49 11.15 -2.22
N TYR A 91 2.49 11.99 -2.52
CA TYR A 91 3.75 11.96 -1.78
C TYR A 91 3.52 12.30 -0.31
N LEU A 92 4.24 11.62 0.59
CA LEU A 92 4.33 12.05 1.99
C LEU A 92 5.01 13.42 2.06
N GLU A 93 4.63 14.26 3.04
CA GLU A 93 5.21 15.60 3.19
C GLU A 93 6.74 15.57 3.18
N GLY A 94 7.36 16.41 2.34
CA GLY A 94 8.82 16.50 2.18
C GLY A 94 9.49 15.34 1.42
N SER A 95 8.80 14.21 1.20
CA SER A 95 9.39 13.04 0.53
C SER A 95 9.73 13.29 -0.93
N HIS A 96 8.90 14.05 -1.66
CA HIS A 96 9.16 14.39 -3.06
C HIS A 96 10.45 15.22 -3.20
N GLU A 97 10.65 16.20 -2.33
CA GLU A 97 11.87 17.00 -2.29
C GLU A 97 13.08 16.14 -1.90
N ALA A 98 12.93 15.23 -0.93
CA ALA A 98 13.97 14.28 -0.57
C ALA A 98 14.36 13.40 -1.77
N LEU A 99 13.39 12.88 -2.53
CA LEU A 99 13.65 12.10 -3.74
C LEU A 99 14.38 12.91 -4.81
N GLN A 100 14.01 14.17 -5.03
CA GLN A 100 14.74 15.07 -5.94
C GLN A 100 16.20 15.22 -5.51
N ARG A 101 16.48 15.43 -4.22
CA ARG A 101 17.85 15.51 -3.70
C ARG A 101 18.61 14.18 -3.85
N LEU A 102 17.96 13.04 -3.56
CA LEU A 102 18.56 11.71 -3.72
C LEU A 102 18.86 11.40 -5.20
N SER A 103 18.02 11.87 -6.12
CA SER A 103 18.18 11.65 -7.57
C SER A 103 19.50 12.21 -8.12
N ALA A 104 20.00 13.31 -7.54
CA ALA A 104 21.26 13.95 -7.93
C ALA A 104 22.49 13.15 -7.50
N LEU A 105 22.34 12.15 -6.62
CA LEU A 105 23.44 11.29 -6.18
C LEU A 105 23.75 10.23 -7.25
N LYS A 106 25.03 9.90 -7.42
CA LYS A 106 25.49 8.86 -8.36
C LYS A 106 25.24 7.42 -7.85
N ASN A 107 24.81 7.29 -6.60
CA ASN A 107 24.53 6.04 -5.93
C ASN A 107 23.46 5.21 -6.67
N PRO A 108 23.55 3.88 -6.70
CA PRO A 108 22.43 3.02 -7.09
C PRO A 108 21.21 3.29 -6.18
N LYS A 109 20.01 3.30 -6.75
CA LYS A 109 18.76 3.60 -6.04
C LYS A 109 17.74 2.53 -6.37
N HIS A 110 17.09 1.98 -5.35
CA HIS A 110 16.08 0.94 -5.50
C HIS A 110 14.91 1.21 -4.55
N ILE A 111 13.70 0.93 -5.02
CA ILE A 111 12.54 0.80 -4.14
C ILE A 111 12.53 -0.62 -3.60
N LEU A 112 12.36 -0.75 -2.29
CA LEU A 112 12.23 -2.04 -1.60
C LEU A 112 10.97 -2.01 -0.76
N THR A 113 9.92 -2.65 -1.25
CA THR A 113 8.59 -2.67 -0.61
C THR A 113 8.04 -4.09 -0.57
N ASN A 114 7.21 -4.37 0.43
CA ASN A 114 6.42 -5.59 0.52
C ASN A 114 5.08 -5.47 -0.23
N GLY A 115 4.64 -4.26 -0.59
CA GLY A 115 3.31 -4.03 -1.13
C GLY A 115 3.05 -4.74 -2.45
N ASP A 116 1.80 -5.14 -2.67
CA ASP A 116 1.37 -5.89 -3.85
C ASP A 116 1.76 -5.15 -5.16
N PRO A 117 2.42 -5.82 -6.12
CA PRO A 117 2.88 -5.18 -7.35
C PRO A 117 1.75 -4.53 -8.15
N ARG A 118 0.52 -5.09 -8.11
CA ARG A 118 -0.63 -4.51 -8.83
C ARG A 118 -0.98 -3.12 -8.31
N VAL A 119 -0.94 -2.94 -6.98
CA VAL A 119 -1.21 -1.65 -6.33
C VAL A 119 -0.08 -0.67 -6.63
N GLN A 120 1.17 -1.12 -6.57
CA GLN A 120 2.32 -0.26 -6.84
C GLN A 120 2.37 0.22 -8.29
N GLU A 121 2.05 -0.67 -9.25
CA GLU A 121 1.90 -0.28 -10.65
C GLU A 121 0.77 0.73 -10.84
N TYR A 122 -0.36 0.57 -10.15
CA TYR A 122 -1.47 1.51 -10.23
C TYR A 122 -1.13 2.88 -9.63
N LYS A 123 -0.45 2.91 -8.47
CA LYS A 123 0.05 4.16 -7.85
C LYS A 123 1.06 4.89 -8.73
N ALA A 124 1.87 4.15 -9.50
CA ALA A 124 2.85 4.72 -10.41
C ALA A 124 2.23 5.31 -11.70
N GLN A 125 0.99 4.96 -12.03
CA GLN A 125 0.27 5.52 -13.18
C GLN A 125 -0.20 6.94 -12.83
N SER A 126 0.51 7.92 -13.39
CA SER A 126 0.14 9.35 -13.35
C SER A 126 -1.17 9.59 -14.10
#